data_AF-A0A3D4P4K0-F1
#
_entry.id   AF-A0A3D4P4K0-F1
#
_cell.length_a   1.000
_cell.length_b   1.000
_cell.length_c   1.000
_cell.angle_alpha   90.00
_cell.angle_beta   90.00
_cell.angle_gamma   90.00
#
_symmetry.space_group_name_H-M   'P 1'
#
loop_
_entity.id
_entity.type
_entity.pdbx_description
1 polymer ?
#
loop_
_entity_poly.entity_id
_entity_poly.type
_entity_poly.pdbx_seq_one_letter_code
_entity_poly.pdbx_strand_id
1 'polypeptide(L)'
;MKPRSQTLGWIILLSLCRGSMMGAERTERPYLEAALKAEKWIAGTAVAGREGTAWPADPKDPKSVNSTLYAGNPGVVLFYLELYAATGDKDYLKKASAGADFLIAGLPEEKTMGLYEGLAGIGFALREIYKASNEQKYQEAFLGCLKHIQKEARPVGKNIQRTIPGTVTLIQEKILGTRTEFKRIRLHVPKLSLSPAD
;
A
#
# COMPACT_ATOMS: atom_id res chain seq x y z
N MET A 1 56.34 -5.71 47.68
CA MET A 1 56.21 -6.67 46.56
C MET A 1 54.84 -6.48 45.91
N LYS A 2 54.79 -6.19 44.60
CA LYS A 2 53.58 -6.30 43.75
C LYS A 2 53.76 -7.57 42.89
N PRO A 3 52.72 -8.35 42.60
CA PRO A 3 52.03 -8.22 41.30
C PRO A 3 50.52 -8.61 41.41
N ARG A 4 49.62 -8.57 40.42
CA ARG A 4 49.54 -8.08 39.04
C ARG A 4 48.04 -8.05 38.67
N SER A 5 47.70 -7.11 37.81
CA SER A 5 46.50 -6.97 36.96
C SER A 5 45.49 -8.13 36.86
N GLN A 6 44.23 -7.88 37.23
CA GLN A 6 43.06 -8.71 36.87
C GLN A 6 41.81 -7.87 36.53
N THR A 7 41.98 -6.66 35.97
CA THR A 7 40.85 -5.78 35.61
C THR A 7 40.77 -5.42 34.12
N LEU A 8 41.71 -5.86 33.29
CA LEU A 8 41.69 -5.52 31.85
C LEU A 8 41.01 -6.57 30.95
N GLY A 9 40.62 -7.73 31.46
CA GLY A 9 40.08 -8.83 30.64
C GLY A 9 38.60 -8.67 30.22
N TRP A 10 37.79 -7.92 30.98
CA TRP A 10 36.34 -7.86 30.76
C TRP A 10 35.90 -6.76 29.78
N ILE A 11 36.75 -5.75 29.55
CA ILE A 11 36.41 -4.64 28.64
C ILE A 11 36.60 -5.04 27.17
N ILE A 12 37.50 -5.99 26.88
CA ILE A 12 37.78 -6.42 25.49
C ILE A 12 36.70 -7.39 24.98
N LEU A 13 36.04 -8.17 25.83
CA LEU A 13 34.99 -9.10 25.40
C LEU A 13 33.68 -8.41 24.99
N LEU A 14 33.43 -7.17 25.42
CA LEU A 14 32.24 -6.40 25.03
C LEU A 14 32.38 -5.65 23.70
N SER A 15 33.59 -5.54 23.13
CA SER A 15 33.81 -4.89 21.82
C SER A 15 33.66 -5.82 20.62
N LEU A 16 33.66 -7.14 20.81
CA LEU A 16 33.66 -8.10 19.69
C LEU A 16 32.27 -8.53 19.20
N CYS A 17 31.18 -8.18 19.91
CA CYS A 17 29.82 -8.47 19.43
C CYS A 17 29.20 -7.34 18.58
N ARG A 18 29.83 -6.17 18.48
CA ARG A 18 29.29 -5.03 17.70
C ARG A 18 29.49 -5.16 16.19
N GLY A 19 30.41 -6.03 15.74
CA GLY A 19 30.75 -6.17 14.31
C GLY A 19 29.78 -7.03 13.49
N SER A 20 28.99 -7.90 14.12
CA SER A 20 28.18 -8.90 13.40
C SER A 20 26.71 -8.51 13.18
N MET A 21 26.24 -7.42 13.80
CA MET A 21 24.83 -6.99 13.67
C MET A 21 24.52 -6.15 12.43
N MET A 22 25.52 -5.55 11.79
CA MET A 22 25.32 -4.70 10.59
C MET A 22 25.07 -5.50 9.29
N GLY A 23 25.39 -6.80 9.26
CA GLY A 23 25.21 -7.65 8.08
C GLY A 23 23.84 -8.32 7.97
N ALA A 24 23.23 -8.67 9.10
CA ALA A 24 21.97 -9.42 9.15
C ALA A 24 20.73 -8.57 8.76
N GLU A 25 20.75 -7.27 9.08
CA GLU A 25 19.63 -6.38 8.76
C GLU A 25 19.45 -6.19 7.23
N ARG A 26 20.57 -6.20 6.48
CA ARG A 26 20.56 -6.06 5.01
C ARG A 26 19.93 -7.27 4.31
N THR A 27 19.93 -8.45 4.93
CA THR A 27 19.33 -9.68 4.37
C THR A 27 17.84 -9.83 4.67
N GLU A 28 17.31 -9.20 5.72
CA GLU A 28 15.90 -9.36 6.11
C GLU A 28 14.93 -8.58 5.22
N ARG A 29 15.40 -7.49 4.58
CA ARG A 29 14.56 -6.59 3.78
C ARG A 29 15.27 -6.11 2.51
N PRO A 30 15.52 -7.00 1.54
CA PRO A 30 16.35 -6.71 0.36
C PRO A 30 15.81 -5.57 -0.52
N TYR A 31 14.53 -5.19 -0.36
CA TYR A 31 13.88 -4.15 -1.16
C TYR A 31 13.63 -2.84 -0.41
N LEU A 32 13.92 -2.74 0.89
CA LEU A 32 13.57 -1.54 1.68
C LEU A 32 14.29 -0.29 1.17
N GLU A 33 15.59 -0.39 0.89
CA GLU A 33 16.37 0.71 0.32
C GLU A 33 15.82 1.19 -1.02
N ALA A 34 15.40 0.27 -1.89
CA ALA A 34 14.79 0.61 -3.17
C ALA A 34 13.43 1.31 -2.96
N ALA A 35 12.62 0.81 -2.03
CA ALA A 35 11.33 1.40 -1.69
C ALA A 35 11.47 2.82 -1.11
N LEU A 36 12.47 3.07 -0.25
CA LEU A 36 12.75 4.41 0.29
C LEU A 36 13.24 5.39 -0.80
N LYS A 37 13.99 4.91 -1.80
CA LYS A 37 14.36 5.74 -2.95
C LYS A 37 13.16 6.07 -3.84
N ALA A 38 12.29 5.09 -4.08
CA ALA A 38 11.04 5.30 -4.81
C ALA A 38 10.13 6.28 -4.05
N GLU A 39 10.04 6.16 -2.72
CA GLU A 39 9.29 7.07 -1.87
C GLU A 39 9.73 8.51 -2.04
N LYS A 40 11.04 8.79 -1.99
CA LYS A 40 11.56 10.15 -2.18
C LYS A 40 11.14 10.76 -3.52
N TRP A 41 11.11 9.94 -4.57
CA TRP A 41 10.67 10.38 -5.89
C TRP A 41 9.15 10.61 -5.94
N ILE A 42 8.35 9.68 -5.42
CA ILE A 42 6.88 9.79 -5.33
C ILE A 42 6.47 11.00 -4.47
N ALA A 43 7.13 11.22 -3.33
CA ALA A 43 6.87 12.36 -2.46
C ALA A 43 7.15 13.69 -3.17
N GLY A 44 8.13 13.72 -4.08
CA GLY A 44 8.48 14.91 -4.87
C GLY A 44 7.44 15.28 -5.94
N THR A 45 6.51 14.38 -6.29
CA THR A 45 5.44 14.64 -7.27
C THR A 45 4.09 14.91 -6.60
N ALA A 46 4.04 14.93 -5.27
CA ALA A 46 2.82 15.11 -4.52
C ALA A 46 2.19 16.49 -4.79
N VAL A 47 0.89 16.48 -5.07
CA VAL A 47 0.05 17.68 -5.21
C VAL A 47 -0.80 17.78 -3.95
N ALA A 48 -0.40 18.68 -3.04
CA ALA A 48 -1.17 18.95 -1.83
C ALA A 48 -2.40 19.81 -2.17
N GLY A 49 -3.58 19.38 -1.74
CA GLY A 49 -4.84 20.09 -1.86
C GLY A 49 -5.51 20.29 -0.51
N ARG A 50 -6.62 21.05 -0.50
CA ARG A 50 -7.42 21.26 0.71
C ARG A 50 -8.05 19.97 1.25
N GLU A 51 -8.31 19.02 0.37
CA GLU A 51 -9.08 17.80 0.66
C GLU A 51 -8.20 16.55 0.76
N GLY A 52 -6.87 16.71 0.71
CA GLY A 52 -5.93 15.61 0.77
C GLY A 52 -4.72 15.82 -0.14
N THR A 53 -3.94 14.76 -0.34
CA THR A 53 -2.78 14.74 -1.23
C THR A 53 -3.05 13.82 -2.41
N ALA A 54 -2.69 14.27 -3.61
CA ALA A 54 -2.78 13.47 -4.82
C ALA A 54 -1.42 13.29 -5.49
N TRP A 55 -1.30 12.24 -6.27
CA TRP A 55 -0.15 11.95 -7.10
C TRP A 55 -0.60 11.78 -8.55
N PRO A 56 -0.02 12.56 -9.48
CA PRO A 56 -0.35 12.43 -10.88
C PRO A 56 0.18 11.11 -11.47
N ALA A 57 -0.58 10.50 -12.39
CA ALA A 57 -0.15 9.29 -13.08
C ALA A 57 1.04 9.54 -14.02
N ASP A 58 1.06 10.70 -14.67
CA ASP A 58 2.24 11.26 -15.33
C ASP A 58 2.85 12.33 -14.41
N PRO A 59 4.05 12.09 -13.82
CA PRO A 59 4.76 13.06 -13.00
C PRO A 59 4.95 14.45 -13.62
N LYS A 60 4.91 14.57 -14.94
CA LYS A 60 5.07 15.82 -15.68
C LYS A 60 3.75 16.55 -15.94
N ASP A 61 2.62 15.87 -15.76
CA ASP A 61 1.28 16.44 -15.95
C ASP A 61 0.46 16.33 -14.65
N PRO A 62 0.40 17.41 -13.85
CA PRO A 62 -0.43 17.46 -12.65
C PRO A 62 -1.92 17.17 -12.89
N LYS A 63 -2.43 17.32 -14.12
CA LYS A 63 -3.84 17.03 -14.46
C LYS A 63 -4.12 15.55 -14.64
N SER A 64 -3.09 14.71 -14.70
CA SER A 64 -3.22 13.25 -14.81
C SER A 64 -3.58 12.56 -13.49
N VAL A 65 -3.79 13.33 -12.42
CA VAL A 65 -4.34 12.85 -11.15
C VAL A 65 -5.65 12.12 -11.40
N ASN A 66 -5.77 10.91 -10.87
CA ASN A 66 -6.97 10.11 -10.95
C ASN A 66 -7.12 9.17 -9.74
N SER A 67 -8.32 8.64 -9.57
CA SER A 67 -8.69 7.76 -8.44
C SER A 67 -8.74 6.28 -8.82
N THR A 68 -8.12 5.88 -9.94
CA THR A 68 -8.09 4.49 -10.39
C THR A 68 -7.02 3.71 -9.64
N LEU A 69 -7.28 2.45 -9.29
CA LEU A 69 -6.24 1.59 -8.71
C LEU A 69 -5.15 1.23 -9.73
N TYR A 70 -5.46 1.30 -11.03
CA TYR A 70 -4.52 0.98 -12.10
C TYR A 70 -3.31 1.90 -12.14
N ALA A 71 -3.51 3.22 -12.02
CA ALA A 71 -2.43 4.21 -12.16
C ALA A 71 -2.57 5.43 -11.24
N GLY A 72 -3.55 5.42 -10.32
CA GLY A 72 -3.92 6.59 -9.54
C GLY A 72 -3.59 6.48 -8.05
N ASN A 73 -4.19 7.42 -7.32
CA ASN A 73 -4.01 7.60 -5.88
C ASN A 73 -4.15 6.33 -5.02
N PRO A 74 -5.11 5.40 -5.26
CA PRO A 74 -5.25 4.21 -4.44
C PRO A 74 -3.98 3.35 -4.37
N GLY A 75 -3.24 3.24 -5.47
CA GLY A 75 -1.98 2.51 -5.49
C GLY A 75 -0.91 3.15 -4.61
N VAL A 76 -0.84 4.48 -4.60
CA VAL A 76 0.11 5.25 -3.78
C VAL A 76 -0.24 5.16 -2.29
N VAL A 77 -1.54 5.20 -1.94
CA VAL A 77 -2.00 4.96 -0.56
C VAL A 77 -1.53 3.59 -0.07
N LEU A 78 -1.74 2.54 -0.86
CA LEU A 78 -1.31 1.18 -0.51
C LEU A 78 0.20 1.08 -0.37
N PHE A 79 0.97 1.73 -1.25
CA PHE A 79 2.43 1.80 -1.15
C PHE A 79 2.89 2.41 0.18
N TYR A 80 2.30 3.53 0.60
CA TYR A 80 2.64 4.15 1.88
C TYR A 80 2.22 3.31 3.10
N LEU A 81 1.12 2.55 3.02
CA LEU A 81 0.74 1.59 4.07
C LEU A 81 1.77 0.46 4.20
N GLU A 82 2.29 -0.06 3.10
CA GLU A 82 3.34 -1.08 3.12
C GLU A 82 4.67 -0.53 3.66
N LEU A 83 5.01 0.73 3.34
CA LEU A 83 6.17 1.40 3.94
C LEU A 83 6.00 1.60 5.45
N TYR A 84 4.80 2.00 5.90
CA TYR A 84 4.49 2.07 7.33
C TYR A 84 4.63 0.71 8.00
N ALA A 85 4.09 -0.36 7.41
CA ALA A 85 4.20 -1.72 7.95
C ALA A 85 5.65 -2.21 7.99
N ALA A 86 6.46 -1.84 6.99
CA ALA A 86 7.87 -2.20 6.95
C ALA A 86 8.69 -1.43 7.99
N THR A 87 8.49 -0.13 8.14
CA THR A 87 9.38 0.76 8.90
C THR A 87 8.90 1.08 10.31
N GLY A 88 7.59 1.03 10.55
CA GLY A 88 6.94 1.56 11.76
C GLY A 88 6.86 3.10 11.79
N ASP A 89 7.31 3.79 10.74
CA ASP A 89 7.34 5.25 10.71
C ASP A 89 5.95 5.82 10.40
N LYS A 90 5.40 6.52 11.40
CA LYS A 90 4.05 7.12 11.35
C LYS A 90 3.92 8.19 10.27
N ASP A 91 5.01 8.75 9.76
CA ASP A 91 4.93 9.73 8.68
C ASP A 91 4.46 9.10 7.36
N TYR A 92 4.72 7.81 7.14
CA TYR A 92 4.14 7.09 6.01
C TYR A 92 2.64 6.84 6.20
N LEU A 93 2.20 6.54 7.42
CA LEU A 93 0.77 6.44 7.72
C LEU A 93 0.06 7.78 7.48
N LYS A 94 0.66 8.91 7.88
CA LYS A 94 0.11 10.25 7.60
C LYS A 94 -0.02 10.52 6.10
N LYS A 95 0.98 10.14 5.30
CA LYS A 95 0.93 10.28 3.83
C LYS A 95 -0.16 9.41 3.21
N ALA A 96 -0.28 8.16 3.67
CA ALA A 96 -1.37 7.28 3.26
C ALA A 96 -2.74 7.89 3.61
N SER A 97 -2.89 8.46 4.82
CA SER A 97 -4.11 9.13 5.28
C SER A 97 -4.46 10.32 4.39
N ALA A 98 -3.49 11.19 4.08
CA ALA A 98 -3.71 12.32 3.19
C ALA A 98 -4.13 11.88 1.77
N GLY A 99 -3.58 10.78 1.26
CA GLY A 99 -4.01 10.18 0.01
C GLY A 99 -5.41 9.60 0.03
N ALA A 100 -5.78 8.95 1.14
CA ALA A 100 -7.12 8.40 1.35
C ALA A 100 -8.18 9.50 1.54
N ASP A 101 -7.82 10.61 2.17
CA ASP A 101 -8.71 11.78 2.30
C ASP A 101 -9.05 12.35 0.92
N PHE A 102 -8.07 12.43 0.02
CA PHE A 102 -8.32 12.81 -1.38
C PHE A 102 -9.30 11.85 -2.07
N LEU A 103 -9.16 10.54 -1.83
CA LEU A 103 -10.09 9.54 -2.39
C LEU A 103 -11.51 9.73 -1.86
N ILE A 104 -11.68 9.98 -0.56
CA ILE A 104 -12.99 10.24 0.05
C ILE A 104 -13.64 11.46 -0.59
N ALA A 105 -12.89 12.55 -0.77
CA ALA A 105 -13.40 13.77 -1.39
C ALA A 105 -13.89 13.57 -2.83
N GLY A 106 -13.22 12.68 -3.59
CA GLY A 106 -13.60 12.35 -4.96
C GLY A 106 -14.74 11.33 -5.12
N LEU A 107 -15.16 10.64 -4.04
CA LEU A 107 -16.20 9.60 -4.12
C LEU A 107 -17.53 10.06 -4.76
N PRO A 108 -18.05 11.28 -4.52
CA PRO A 108 -19.30 11.73 -5.13
C PRO A 108 -19.25 11.80 -6.66
N GLU A 109 -18.06 11.96 -7.26
CA GLU A 109 -17.89 12.07 -8.71
C GLU A 109 -17.63 10.72 -9.40
N GLU A 110 -17.26 9.68 -8.64
CA GLU A 110 -16.95 8.36 -9.18
C GLU A 110 -18.21 7.59 -9.57
N LYS A 111 -18.24 7.12 -10.82
CA LYS A 111 -19.41 6.45 -11.43
C LYS A 111 -19.12 5.00 -11.81
N THR A 112 -17.85 4.60 -11.82
CA THR A 112 -17.43 3.27 -12.22
C THR A 112 -17.31 2.35 -11.01
N MET A 113 -17.56 1.05 -11.21
CA MET A 113 -17.64 0.05 -10.13
C MET A 113 -16.47 -0.94 -10.13
N GLY A 114 -15.52 -0.77 -11.06
CA GLY A 114 -14.43 -1.72 -11.29
C GLY A 114 -13.39 -1.73 -10.18
N LEU A 115 -12.62 -2.83 -10.11
CA LEU A 115 -11.47 -2.93 -9.20
C LEU A 115 -10.31 -2.06 -9.68
N TYR A 116 -9.99 -2.11 -10.96
CA TYR A 116 -8.89 -1.33 -11.53
C TYR A 116 -9.29 0.13 -11.79
N GLU A 117 -10.54 0.33 -12.19
CA GLU A 117 -11.11 1.62 -12.55
C GLU A 117 -12.48 1.72 -11.86
N GLY A 118 -12.49 2.23 -10.63
CA GLY A 118 -13.73 2.57 -9.93
C GLY A 118 -13.79 2.28 -8.44
N LEU A 119 -15.02 2.33 -7.91
CA LEU A 119 -15.35 2.28 -6.48
C LEU A 119 -14.82 1.04 -5.77
N ALA A 120 -14.64 -0.10 -6.45
CA ALA A 120 -14.11 -1.29 -5.80
C ALA A 120 -12.60 -1.17 -5.49
N GLY A 121 -11.83 -0.54 -6.39
CA GLY A 121 -10.43 -0.22 -6.16
C GLY A 121 -10.23 0.82 -5.07
N ILE A 122 -11.03 1.88 -5.12
CA ILE A 122 -11.04 2.93 -4.10
C ILE A 122 -11.42 2.32 -2.74
N GLY A 123 -12.51 1.55 -2.68
CA GLY A 123 -12.98 0.87 -1.49
C GLY A 123 -11.93 -0.08 -0.89
N PHE A 124 -11.17 -0.80 -1.72
CA PHE A 124 -10.06 -1.63 -1.26
C PHE A 124 -9.01 -0.80 -0.50
N ALA A 125 -8.53 0.31 -1.07
CA ALA A 125 -7.57 1.18 -0.41
C ALA A 125 -8.12 1.78 0.90
N LEU A 126 -9.39 2.23 0.91
CA LEU A 126 -10.06 2.76 2.10
C LEU A 126 -10.16 1.71 3.23
N ARG A 127 -10.44 0.45 2.90
CA ARG A 127 -10.47 -0.64 3.89
C ARG A 127 -9.08 -0.91 4.47
N GLU A 128 -8.03 -0.91 3.64
CA GLU A 128 -6.67 -1.17 4.13
C GLU A 128 -6.18 -0.04 5.05
N ILE A 129 -6.46 1.22 4.72
CA ILE A 129 -6.08 2.31 5.63
C ILE A 129 -6.91 2.33 6.92
N TYR A 130 -8.18 1.93 6.88
CA TYR A 130 -8.96 1.74 8.09
C TYR A 130 -8.30 0.71 9.02
N LYS A 131 -7.84 -0.44 8.50
CA LYS A 131 -7.15 -1.46 9.30
C LYS A 131 -5.87 -0.93 9.96
N ALA A 132 -5.15 -0.04 9.28
CA ALA A 132 -3.87 0.49 9.77
C ALA A 132 -4.04 1.68 10.74
N SER A 133 -5.01 2.56 10.50
CA SER A 133 -5.22 3.82 11.24
C SER A 133 -6.29 3.71 12.34
N ASN A 134 -7.25 2.79 12.18
CA ASN A 134 -8.48 2.69 12.97
C ASN A 134 -9.36 3.96 12.95
N GLU A 135 -9.19 4.84 11.95
CA GLU A 135 -10.01 6.04 11.78
C GLU A 135 -11.35 5.71 11.09
N GLN A 136 -12.46 6.02 11.76
CA GLN A 136 -13.81 5.62 11.33
C GLN A 136 -14.24 6.16 9.97
N LYS A 137 -13.80 7.37 9.59
CA LYS A 137 -14.11 7.98 8.29
C LYS A 137 -13.78 7.07 7.10
N TYR A 138 -12.69 6.29 7.18
CA TYR A 138 -12.30 5.37 6.11
C TYR A 138 -13.21 4.14 6.04
N GLN A 139 -13.65 3.63 7.20
CA GLN A 139 -14.61 2.54 7.27
C GLN A 139 -15.97 2.96 6.70
N GLU A 140 -16.44 4.14 7.08
CA GLU A 140 -17.70 4.71 6.59
C GLU A 140 -17.67 4.90 5.08
N ALA A 141 -16.60 5.50 4.55
CA ALA A 141 -16.40 5.70 3.12
C ALA A 141 -16.33 4.36 2.35
N PHE A 142 -15.62 3.37 2.88
CA PHE A 142 -15.58 2.01 2.33
C PHE A 142 -16.98 1.37 2.27
N LEU A 143 -17.76 1.47 3.35
CA LEU A 143 -19.14 0.97 3.38
C LEU A 143 -20.03 1.72 2.38
N GLY A 144 -19.80 3.02 2.17
CA GLY A 144 -20.43 3.81 1.11
C GLY A 144 -20.17 3.25 -0.28
N CYS A 145 -18.90 2.94 -0.59
CA CYS A 145 -18.51 2.29 -1.85
C CYS A 145 -19.25 0.96 -2.05
N LEU A 146 -19.27 0.10 -1.03
CA LEU A 146 -19.98 -1.18 -1.10
C LEU A 146 -21.48 -1.03 -1.34
N LYS A 147 -22.13 -0.08 -0.65
CA LYS A 147 -23.56 0.20 -0.85
C LYS A 147 -23.86 0.62 -2.30
N HIS A 148 -23.02 1.46 -2.90
CA HIS A 148 -23.17 1.86 -4.30
C HIS A 148 -22.99 0.67 -5.23
N ILE A 149 -21.92 -0.11 -5.08
CA ILE A 149 -21.68 -1.31 -5.90
C ILE A 149 -22.86 -2.28 -5.81
N GLN A 150 -23.39 -2.52 -4.61
CA GLN A 150 -24.55 -3.41 -4.39
C GLN A 150 -25.83 -2.89 -5.02
N LYS A 151 -26.05 -1.56 -4.98
CA LYS A 151 -27.23 -0.93 -5.59
C LYS A 151 -27.23 -1.14 -7.11
N GLU A 152 -26.08 -0.98 -7.75
CA GLU A 152 -25.93 -1.13 -9.20
C GLU A 152 -25.90 -2.60 -9.65
N ALA A 153 -25.49 -3.53 -8.78
CA ALA A 153 -25.43 -4.96 -9.07
C ALA A 153 -26.80 -5.69 -9.10
N ARG A 154 -27.94 -4.97 -9.07
CA ARG A 154 -29.27 -5.59 -9.11
C ARG A 154 -29.55 -6.31 -10.45
N PRO A 155 -30.35 -7.39 -10.46
CA PRO A 155 -30.47 -8.26 -11.63
C PRO A 155 -31.16 -7.53 -12.78
N VAL A 156 -30.47 -7.39 -13.91
CA VAL A 156 -31.09 -7.13 -15.21
C VAL A 156 -31.66 -8.46 -15.70
N GLY A 157 -32.98 -8.56 -15.83
CA GLY A 157 -33.70 -9.82 -16.12
C GLY A 157 -33.18 -10.57 -17.35
N LYS A 158 -33.21 -11.92 -17.29
CA LYS A 158 -32.94 -13.00 -18.27
C LYS A 158 -31.86 -12.86 -19.37
N ASN A 159 -31.27 -11.70 -19.63
CA ASN A 159 -30.22 -11.48 -20.62
C ASN A 159 -29.06 -10.74 -19.94
N ILE A 160 -28.10 -11.51 -19.43
CA ILE A 160 -26.91 -11.00 -18.75
C ILE A 160 -25.95 -10.46 -19.80
N GLN A 161 -26.01 -9.15 -20.07
CA GLN A 161 -24.99 -8.48 -20.87
C GLN A 161 -24.05 -7.67 -19.97
N ARG A 162 -22.89 -8.27 -19.72
CA ARG A 162 -21.60 -7.69 -19.25
C ARG A 162 -21.63 -6.72 -18.05
N THR A 163 -21.81 -7.28 -16.86
CA THR A 163 -20.84 -7.02 -15.79
C THR A 163 -19.96 -8.26 -15.72
N ILE A 164 -18.64 -8.14 -15.90
CA ILE A 164 -17.72 -9.28 -15.86
C ILE A 164 -17.97 -10.03 -14.54
N PRO A 165 -18.37 -11.31 -14.58
CA PRO A 165 -18.72 -12.07 -13.36
C PRO A 165 -17.63 -12.06 -12.29
N GLY A 166 -16.36 -11.85 -12.68
CA GLY A 166 -15.22 -11.78 -11.77
C GLY A 166 -15.21 -10.58 -10.81
N THR A 167 -15.78 -9.42 -11.16
CA THR A 167 -15.65 -8.22 -10.31
C THR A 167 -16.46 -8.36 -9.02
N VAL A 168 -17.71 -8.85 -9.10
CA VAL A 168 -18.58 -9.03 -7.94
C VAL A 168 -18.06 -10.17 -7.05
N THR A 169 -17.64 -11.30 -7.64
CA THR A 169 -17.08 -12.43 -6.89
C THR A 169 -15.76 -12.07 -6.21
N LEU A 170 -14.84 -11.35 -6.87
CA LEU A 170 -13.59 -10.89 -6.25
C LEU A 170 -13.82 -9.86 -5.14
N ILE A 171 -14.79 -8.96 -5.30
CA ILE A 171 -15.20 -8.03 -4.24
C ILE A 171 -15.75 -8.83 -3.04
N GLN A 172 -16.60 -9.82 -3.27
CA GLN A 172 -17.20 -10.59 -2.18
C GLN A 172 -16.18 -11.51 -1.47
N GLU A 173 -15.24 -12.13 -2.21
CA GLU A 173 -14.23 -13.03 -1.64
C GLU A 173 -13.04 -12.29 -1.00
N LYS A 174 -12.45 -11.28 -1.68
CA LYS A 174 -11.26 -10.58 -1.18
C LYS A 174 -11.59 -9.41 -0.25
N ILE A 175 -12.71 -8.72 -0.49
CA ILE A 175 -13.09 -7.50 0.26
C ILE A 175 -14.09 -7.80 1.38
N LEU A 176 -14.93 -8.84 1.27
CA LEU A 176 -15.90 -9.21 2.33
C LEU A 176 -15.56 -10.52 3.07
N GLY A 177 -14.51 -11.23 2.67
CA GLY A 177 -14.07 -12.48 3.30
C GLY A 177 -13.81 -12.37 4.80
N THR A 178 -14.75 -12.90 5.59
CA THR A 178 -14.65 -13.22 7.01
C THR A 178 -13.60 -14.32 7.24
N ARG A 179 -12.67 -14.07 8.18
CA ARG A 179 -11.76 -15.04 8.81
C ARG A 179 -11.10 -16.09 7.88
N THR A 180 -9.80 -15.90 7.63
CA THR A 180 -8.68 -16.83 7.91
C THR A 180 -7.58 -16.65 6.85
N GLU A 181 -6.39 -16.23 7.29
CA GLU A 181 -5.10 -16.27 6.58
C GLU A 181 -4.95 -15.45 5.27
N PHE A 182 -4.77 -14.13 5.40
CA PHE A 182 -4.05 -13.35 4.37
C PHE A 182 -2.54 -13.58 4.56
N LYS A 183 -2.00 -14.71 4.08
CA LYS A 183 -0.55 -14.85 3.91
C LYS A 183 -0.12 -13.92 2.77
N ARG A 184 0.57 -12.84 3.17
CA ARG A 184 1.48 -11.97 2.41
C ARG A 184 1.53 -12.32 0.91
N ILE A 185 0.91 -11.50 0.07
CA ILE A 185 1.02 -11.61 -1.40
C ILE A 185 2.50 -11.44 -1.75
N ARG A 186 3.21 -12.55 -1.94
CA ARG A 186 4.55 -12.57 -2.52
C ARG A 186 4.36 -12.66 -4.03
N LEU A 187 4.48 -11.53 -4.73
CA LEU A 187 4.50 -11.53 -6.19
C LEU A 187 5.64 -12.44 -6.65
N HIS A 188 5.29 -13.58 -7.24
CA HIS A 188 6.26 -14.47 -7.87
C HIS A 188 6.68 -13.80 -9.18
N VAL A 189 7.81 -13.12 -9.18
CA VAL A 189 8.43 -12.59 -10.40
C VAL A 189 9.16 -13.77 -11.05
N PRO A 190 8.70 -14.31 -12.18
CA PRO A 190 9.47 -15.33 -12.89
C PRO A 190 10.79 -14.70 -13.34
N LYS A 191 11.90 -15.40 -13.07
CA LYS A 191 13.21 -15.01 -13.62
C LYS A 191 13.11 -15.07 -15.14
N LEU A 192 13.10 -13.91 -15.81
CA LEU A 192 13.42 -13.86 -17.24
C LEU A 192 14.90 -14.24 -17.38
N SER A 193 15.17 -15.43 -17.89
CA SER A 193 16.48 -15.76 -18.43
C SER A 193 16.65 -14.97 -19.73
N LEU A 194 17.43 -13.90 -19.69
CA LEU A 194 17.94 -13.27 -20.91
C LEU A 194 19.01 -14.20 -21.50
N SER A 195 18.71 -14.77 -22.67
CA SER A 195 19.74 -15.38 -23.52
C SER A 195 20.66 -14.27 -24.03
N PRO A 196 21.98 -14.43 -24.02
CA PRO A 196 22.86 -13.52 -24.74
C PRO A 196 22.50 -13.56 -26.23
N ALA A 197 22.46 -12.40 -26.86
CA ALA A 197 22.30 -12.25 -28.30
C ALA A 197 23.60 -12.69 -29.00
N ASP A 198 23.45 -13.48 -30.07
CA ASP A 198 24.49 -13.74 -31.07
C ASP A 198 24.75 -12.50 -31.95
#